data_AF-A0A2N2M4T3-F1
#
_entry.id   AF-A0A2N2M4T3-F1
#
_cell.length_a   1.000
_cell.length_b   1.000
_cell.length_c   1.000
_cell.angle_alpha   90.00
_cell.angle_beta   90.00
_cell.angle_gamma   90.00
#
_symmetry.space_group_name_H-M   'P 1'
#
loop_
_entity.id
_entity.type
_entity.pdbx_description
1 polymer ?
#
loop_
_entity_poly.entity_id
_entity_poly.type
_entity_poly.pdbx_seq_one_letter_code
_entity_poly.pdbx_strand_id
1 'polypeptide(L)'
;MNVYEDKYLREKVNRIIARQKEGKIVIAAYKDGSGLPAREDLGQELTRAAYPYDYAVGKAGFLNYDSELGAYLFTAKVGEKLPPVLASYRPLVLAEANLDVQDRRINIQCGEASVTFTGVQPWKGPYEVLREVNEELARINAGIVIWKIIPKDNGKAKPGNRLFPEAIPKLRNGQAMAHATGYAYDSDHFLAYIGLVGYKTSL
;
A
#
# COMPACT_ATOMS: atom_id res chain seq x y z
N MET A 1 -3.86 2.62 23.58
CA MET A 1 -3.47 3.38 22.36
C MET A 1 -4.67 4.21 21.94
N ASN A 2 -4.47 5.47 21.53
CA ASN A 2 -5.59 6.35 21.12
C ASN A 2 -5.88 6.21 19.62
N VAL A 3 -7.09 6.61 19.23
CA VAL A 3 -7.47 6.76 17.82
C VAL A 3 -6.49 7.72 17.15
N TYR A 4 -5.99 7.33 15.98
CA TYR A 4 -5.11 8.16 15.17
C TYR A 4 -5.79 8.53 13.85
N GLU A 5 -5.66 9.78 13.45
CA GLU A 5 -6.21 10.33 12.22
C GLU A 5 -5.15 11.14 11.48
N ASP A 6 -4.91 10.81 10.22
CA ASP A 6 -4.14 11.64 9.29
C ASP A 6 -5.12 12.47 8.45
N LYS A 7 -5.46 13.66 8.97
CA LYS A 7 -6.39 14.58 8.31
C LYS A 7 -5.84 15.13 6.99
N TYR A 8 -4.53 15.36 6.92
CA TYR A 8 -3.87 15.86 5.73
C TYR A 8 -3.95 14.82 4.60
N LEU A 9 -3.62 13.55 4.91
CA LEU A 9 -3.77 12.45 3.96
C LEU A 9 -5.23 12.29 3.53
N ARG A 10 -6.18 12.34 4.46
CA ARG A 10 -7.62 12.27 4.15
C ARG A 10 -8.05 13.34 3.16
N GLU A 11 -7.67 14.58 3.38
CA GLU A 11 -8.03 15.70 2.50
C GLU A 11 -7.38 15.56 1.12
N LYS A 12 -6.08 15.23 1.09
CA LYS A 12 -5.35 15.02 -0.16
C LYS A 12 -5.98 13.92 -1.01
N VAL A 13 -6.23 12.75 -0.42
CA VAL A 13 -6.82 11.61 -1.12
C VAL A 13 -8.26 11.90 -1.55
N ASN A 14 -9.06 12.64 -0.77
CA ASN A 14 -10.39 13.05 -1.21
C ASN A 14 -10.37 13.89 -2.48
N ARG A 15 -9.42 14.81 -2.63
CA ARG A 15 -9.25 15.60 -3.88
C ARG A 15 -8.88 14.70 -5.06
N ILE A 16 -7.99 13.73 -4.83
CA ILE A 16 -7.62 12.72 -5.85
C ILE A 16 -8.84 11.92 -6.27
N ILE A 17 -9.64 11.42 -5.31
CA ILE A 17 -10.86 10.65 -5.57
C ILE A 17 -11.87 11.48 -6.38
N ALA A 18 -12.01 12.77 -6.09
CA ALA A 18 -12.90 13.66 -6.86
C ALA A 18 -12.50 13.70 -8.34
N ARG A 19 -11.20 13.85 -8.64
CA ARG A 19 -10.69 13.84 -10.02
C ARG A 19 -10.82 12.47 -10.68
N GLN A 20 -10.63 11.39 -9.93
CA GLN A 20 -10.85 10.03 -10.44
C GLN A 20 -12.32 9.78 -10.80
N LYS A 21 -13.28 10.35 -10.05
CA LYS A 21 -14.72 10.28 -10.38
C LYS A 21 -15.07 11.02 -11.67
N GLU A 22 -14.30 12.04 -12.05
CA GLU A 22 -14.39 12.70 -13.36
C GLU A 22 -13.78 11.86 -14.50
N GLY A 23 -13.29 10.65 -14.21
CA GLY A 23 -12.63 9.77 -15.18
C GLY A 23 -11.16 10.11 -15.43
N LYS A 24 -10.54 10.96 -14.60
CA LYS A 24 -9.11 11.28 -14.71
C LYS A 24 -8.24 10.19 -14.09
N ILE A 25 -7.13 9.87 -14.75
CA ILE A 25 -6.08 9.01 -14.19
C ILE A 25 -5.06 9.93 -13.51
N VAL A 26 -4.93 9.81 -12.20
CA VAL A 26 -4.01 10.60 -11.38
C VAL A 26 -2.76 9.78 -11.06
N ILE A 27 -1.58 10.39 -11.19
CA ILE A 27 -0.27 9.79 -10.98
C ILE A 27 0.51 10.67 -10.01
N ALA A 28 1.08 10.10 -8.97
CA ALA A 28 1.88 10.85 -8.02
C ALA A 28 3.22 11.31 -8.67
N ALA A 29 3.67 12.52 -8.34
CA ALA A 29 4.95 13.03 -8.83
C ALA A 29 6.14 12.19 -8.31
N TYR A 30 6.02 11.68 -7.09
CA TYR A 30 6.96 10.79 -6.40
C TYR A 30 6.16 9.90 -5.42
N LYS A 31 6.80 8.88 -4.85
CA LYS A 31 6.18 8.03 -3.82
C LYS A 31 5.93 8.85 -2.56
N ASP A 32 4.67 9.17 -2.31
CA ASP A 32 4.25 10.15 -1.28
C ASP A 32 3.21 9.59 -0.30
N GLY A 33 2.97 8.27 -0.33
CA GLY A 33 2.00 7.59 0.53
C GLY A 33 0.53 7.80 0.13
N SER A 34 0.24 8.47 -1.00
CA SER A 34 -1.14 8.67 -1.48
C SER A 34 -1.82 7.41 -2.01
N GLY A 35 -1.09 6.30 -2.14
CA GLY A 35 -1.57 5.05 -2.73
C GLY A 35 -1.68 5.07 -4.27
N LEU A 36 -1.33 6.19 -4.91
CA LEU A 36 -1.27 6.31 -6.36
C LEU A 36 0.00 5.66 -6.93
N PRO A 37 -0.04 5.18 -8.18
CA PRO A 37 1.19 4.90 -8.90
C PRO A 37 2.01 6.18 -9.06
N ALA A 38 3.31 6.09 -8.81
CA ALA A 38 4.23 7.19 -9.02
C ALA A 38 4.71 7.23 -10.47
N ARG A 39 5.28 8.38 -10.84
CA ARG A 39 5.92 8.61 -12.12
C ARG A 39 6.93 7.51 -12.51
N GLU A 40 7.66 6.99 -11.53
CA GLU A 40 8.64 5.92 -11.67
C GLU A 40 8.00 4.56 -12.03
N ASP A 41 6.78 4.31 -11.56
CA ASP A 41 6.07 3.04 -11.75
C ASP A 41 5.51 2.90 -13.18
N LEU A 42 5.54 3.96 -13.99
CA LEU A 42 5.15 3.92 -15.40
C LEU A 42 6.08 3.07 -16.26
N GLY A 43 7.34 2.88 -15.84
CA GLY A 43 8.31 2.05 -16.54
C GLY A 43 8.62 2.51 -17.97
N GLN A 44 8.30 3.76 -18.31
CA GLN A 44 8.58 4.36 -19.60
C GLN A 44 9.39 5.64 -19.43
N GLU A 45 10.21 5.95 -20.43
CA GLU A 45 10.95 7.20 -20.48
C GLU A 45 9.99 8.38 -20.57
N LEU A 46 10.27 9.41 -19.77
CA LEU A 46 9.50 10.64 -19.73
C LEU A 46 10.28 11.73 -20.44
N THR A 47 9.78 12.13 -21.60
CA THR A 47 10.36 13.21 -22.39
C THR A 47 9.49 14.45 -22.28
N ARG A 48 10.09 15.64 -22.40
CA ARG A 48 9.33 16.88 -22.42
C ARG A 48 8.42 16.89 -23.65
N ALA A 49 7.13 17.16 -23.44
CA ALA A 49 6.16 17.20 -24.52
C ALA A 49 6.03 18.60 -25.12
N ALA A 50 5.41 18.67 -26.29
CA ALA A 50 4.94 19.93 -26.86
C ALA A 50 3.68 20.41 -26.12
N TYR A 51 3.49 21.72 -26.08
CA TYR A 51 2.25 22.32 -25.58
C TYR A 51 1.02 21.68 -26.26
N PRO A 52 -0.04 21.32 -25.52
CA PRO A 52 -0.39 21.72 -24.15
C PRO A 52 0.07 20.76 -23.04
N TYR A 53 1.04 19.88 -23.31
CA TYR A 53 1.45 18.86 -22.35
C TYR A 53 2.82 19.11 -21.72
N ASP A 54 3.01 18.66 -20.47
CA ASP A 54 4.30 18.80 -19.79
C ASP A 54 5.28 17.69 -20.19
N TYR A 55 4.82 16.43 -20.09
CA TYR A 55 5.62 15.25 -20.42
C TYR A 55 4.88 14.25 -21.29
N ALA A 56 5.61 13.56 -22.16
CA ALA A 56 5.14 12.40 -22.89
C ALA A 56 5.60 11.13 -22.16
N VAL A 57 4.70 10.16 -22.03
CA VAL A 57 4.96 8.82 -21.48
C VAL A 57 5.14 7.86 -22.66
N GLY A 58 6.36 7.79 -23.18
CA GLY A 58 6.67 7.04 -24.40
C GLY A 58 5.65 7.30 -25.52
N LYS A 59 4.97 6.25 -25.98
CA LYS A 59 3.85 6.35 -26.95
C LYS A 59 2.47 6.33 -26.29
N ALA A 60 2.39 6.02 -25.00
CA ALA A 60 1.14 5.69 -24.34
C ALA A 60 0.26 6.92 -24.06
N GLY A 61 0.84 8.10 -23.87
CA GLY A 61 0.08 9.29 -23.52
C GLY A 61 0.93 10.44 -22.99
N PHE A 62 0.27 11.34 -22.26
CA PHE A 62 0.84 12.58 -21.77
C PHE A 62 0.53 12.81 -20.28
N LEU A 63 1.39 13.56 -19.61
CA LEU A 63 1.22 14.01 -18.23
C LEU A 63 1.14 15.53 -18.19
N ASN A 64 0.16 16.04 -17.43
CA ASN A 64 0.03 17.44 -17.07
C ASN A 64 0.03 17.58 -15.56
N TYR A 65 0.87 18.47 -15.03
CA TYR A 65 0.95 18.71 -13.60
C TYR A 65 -0.27 19.51 -13.13
N ASP A 66 -0.96 18.98 -12.14
CA ASP A 66 -2.02 19.65 -11.41
C ASP A 66 -1.45 20.14 -10.07
N SER A 67 -1.27 21.45 -9.96
CA SER A 67 -0.68 22.08 -8.77
C SER A 67 -1.58 22.02 -7.55
N GLU A 68 -2.91 21.88 -7.71
CA GLU A 68 -3.85 21.76 -6.60
C GLU A 68 -3.76 20.39 -5.93
N LEU A 69 -3.46 19.36 -6.74
CA LEU A 69 -3.25 17.99 -6.28
C LEU A 69 -1.80 17.71 -5.88
N GLY A 70 -0.84 18.46 -6.45
CA GLY A 70 0.57 18.11 -6.37
C GLY A 70 0.90 16.81 -7.12
N ALA A 71 0.16 16.52 -8.19
CA ALA A 71 0.19 15.25 -8.92
C ALA A 71 0.00 15.48 -10.42
N TYR A 72 0.29 14.46 -11.23
CA TYR A 72 0.07 14.51 -12.68
C TYR A 72 -1.28 13.90 -13.06
N LEU A 73 -1.93 14.50 -14.05
CA LEU A 73 -3.07 13.94 -14.77
C LEU A 73 -2.57 13.27 -16.04
N PHE A 74 -2.90 11.99 -16.21
CA PHE A 74 -2.57 11.24 -17.40
C PHE A 74 -3.66 11.31 -18.46
N THR A 75 -3.26 11.58 -19.69
CA THR A 75 -4.11 11.53 -20.88
C THR A 75 -3.60 10.46 -21.82
N ALA A 76 -4.41 9.41 -22.01
CA ALA A 76 -4.07 8.32 -22.92
C ALA A 76 -4.09 8.78 -24.38
N LYS A 77 -3.13 8.31 -25.18
CA LYS A 77 -3.16 8.47 -26.63
C LYS A 77 -4.05 7.36 -27.22
N VAL A 78 -4.97 7.75 -28.10
CA VAL A 78 -5.95 6.82 -28.71
C VAL A 78 -5.20 5.74 -29.52
N GLY A 79 -5.59 4.48 -29.31
CA GLY A 79 -5.05 3.33 -30.03
C GLY A 79 -3.71 2.79 -29.51
N GLU A 80 -3.10 3.45 -28.52
CA GLU A 80 -1.82 3.03 -27.94
C GLU A 80 -2.03 2.20 -26.67
N LYS A 81 -1.10 1.29 -26.40
CA LYS A 81 -1.16 0.43 -25.21
C LYS A 81 -0.76 1.21 -23.97
N LEU A 82 -1.58 1.14 -22.93
CA LEU A 82 -1.28 1.72 -21.62
C LEU A 82 -0.10 1.02 -20.93
N PRO A 83 0.70 1.73 -20.12
CA PRO A 83 1.67 1.11 -19.23
C PRO A 83 0.98 0.08 -18.32
N PRO A 84 1.65 -1.03 -17.95
CA PRO A 84 1.04 -2.09 -17.14
C PRO A 84 0.36 -1.58 -15.86
N VAL A 85 1.02 -0.64 -15.16
CA VAL A 85 0.48 -0.05 -13.93
C VAL A 85 -0.84 0.70 -14.14
N LEU A 86 -1.00 1.34 -15.30
CA LEU A 86 -2.22 2.07 -15.66
C LEU A 86 -3.30 1.15 -16.26
N ALA A 87 -2.90 0.05 -16.89
CA ALA A 87 -3.85 -0.95 -17.37
C ALA A 87 -4.61 -1.63 -16.21
N SER A 88 -3.96 -1.77 -15.05
CA SER A 88 -4.60 -2.24 -13.82
C SER A 88 -5.05 -1.11 -12.88
N TYR A 89 -5.15 0.14 -13.36
CA TYR A 89 -5.43 1.29 -12.50
C TYR A 89 -6.74 1.11 -11.73
N ARG A 90 -6.68 1.32 -10.41
CA ARG A 90 -7.86 1.30 -9.56
C ARG A 90 -8.11 2.69 -8.97
N PRO A 91 -9.34 3.23 -9.09
CA PRO A 91 -9.73 4.41 -8.33
C PRO A 91 -9.53 4.16 -6.84
N LEU A 92 -9.06 5.18 -6.14
CA LEU A 92 -8.82 5.08 -4.71
C LEU A 92 -10.13 5.15 -3.94
N VAL A 93 -10.14 4.46 -2.80
CA VAL A 93 -11.18 4.57 -1.79
C VAL A 93 -10.52 4.81 -0.44
N LEU A 94 -11.07 5.74 0.33
CA LEU A 94 -10.65 5.99 1.69
C LEU A 94 -11.31 5.01 2.64
N ALA A 95 -10.52 4.42 3.53
CA ALA A 95 -11.00 3.47 4.53
C ALA A 95 -10.47 3.80 5.92
N GLU A 96 -11.11 3.20 6.92
CA GLU A 96 -10.65 3.20 8.30
C GLU A 96 -10.14 1.79 8.64
N ALA A 97 -9.12 1.73 9.51
CA ALA A 97 -8.49 0.49 9.92
C ALA A 97 -8.77 0.23 11.41
N ASN A 98 -9.22 -0.97 11.73
CA ASN A 98 -9.32 -1.43 13.11
C ASN A 98 -8.05 -2.17 13.48
N LEU A 99 -7.29 -1.63 14.44
CA LEU A 99 -6.08 -2.27 14.96
C LEU A 99 -6.42 -3.06 16.21
N ASP A 100 -6.36 -4.38 16.12
CA ASP A 100 -6.27 -5.24 17.29
C ASP A 100 -4.83 -5.20 17.80
N VAL A 101 -4.61 -4.47 18.89
CA VAL A 101 -3.28 -4.27 19.49
C VAL A 101 -2.75 -5.58 20.04
N GLN A 102 -3.63 -6.38 20.63
CA GLN A 102 -3.26 -7.66 21.22
C GLN A 102 -2.88 -8.63 20.11
N ASP A 103 -3.74 -8.78 19.10
CA ASP A 103 -3.53 -9.66 17.96
C ASP A 103 -2.56 -9.18 16.90
N ARG A 104 -1.99 -7.98 17.08
CA ARG A 104 -1.08 -7.37 16.11
C ARG A 104 -1.69 -7.43 14.70
N ARG A 105 -2.99 -7.15 14.62
CA ARG A 105 -3.79 -7.37 13.42
C ARG A 105 -4.52 -6.10 13.03
N ILE A 106 -4.42 -5.71 11.76
CA ILE A 106 -5.24 -4.65 11.19
C ILE A 106 -6.31 -5.27 10.31
N ASN A 107 -7.55 -4.86 10.55
CA ASN A 107 -8.70 -5.22 9.72
C ASN A 107 -9.26 -3.96 9.06
N ILE A 108 -9.37 -4.01 7.74
CA ILE A 108 -9.90 -2.92 6.91
C ILE A 108 -11.13 -3.46 6.21
N GLN A 109 -12.26 -2.78 6.39
CA GLN A 109 -13.49 -3.08 5.68
C GLN A 109 -13.82 -1.89 4.77
N CYS A 110 -13.97 -2.15 3.48
CA CYS A 110 -14.26 -1.14 2.48
C CYS A 110 -15.25 -1.68 1.45
N GLY A 111 -16.54 -1.40 1.64
CA GLY A 111 -17.60 -2.05 0.87
C GLY A 111 -17.56 -3.57 1.04
N GLU A 112 -17.49 -4.30 -0.06
CA GLU A 112 -17.36 -5.76 -0.08
C GLU A 112 -15.93 -6.27 0.19
N ALA A 113 -14.91 -5.40 0.10
CA ALA A 113 -13.53 -5.79 0.33
C ALA A 113 -13.22 -5.85 1.83
N SER A 114 -12.64 -6.98 2.27
CA SER A 114 -12.10 -7.16 3.61
C SER A 114 -10.61 -7.50 3.52
N VAL A 115 -9.76 -6.65 4.08
CA VAL A 115 -8.30 -6.84 4.07
C VAL A 115 -7.81 -6.98 5.50
N THR A 116 -7.02 -8.03 5.73
CA THR A 116 -6.41 -8.30 7.02
C THR A 116 -4.88 -8.27 6.89
N PHE A 117 -4.23 -7.47 7.72
CA PHE A 117 -2.79 -7.54 7.95
C PHE A 117 -2.52 -8.19 9.30
N THR A 118 -1.61 -9.16 9.35
CA THR A 118 -1.16 -9.84 10.58
C THR A 118 0.29 -9.52 10.88
N GLY A 119 0.67 -9.49 12.15
CA GLY A 119 2.05 -9.20 12.56
C GLY A 119 2.41 -7.72 12.47
N VAL A 120 1.41 -6.84 12.52
CA VAL A 120 1.59 -5.39 12.65
C VAL A 120 2.38 -5.09 13.92
N GLN A 121 3.15 -4.00 13.94
CA GLN A 121 3.98 -3.60 15.07
C GLN A 121 3.43 -2.32 15.74
N PRO A 122 2.40 -2.42 16.62
CA PRO A 122 1.76 -1.25 17.24
C PRO A 122 2.72 -0.30 17.96
N TRP A 123 3.85 -0.80 18.47
CA TRP A 123 4.85 0.00 19.20
C TRP A 123 5.66 0.95 18.33
N LYS A 124 5.66 0.79 16.99
CA LYS A 124 6.28 1.76 16.08
C LYS A 124 5.56 3.13 16.06
N GLY A 125 4.38 3.19 16.66
CA GLY A 125 3.53 4.36 16.63
C GLY A 125 2.49 4.30 15.50
N PRO A 126 1.33 4.94 15.68
CA PRO A 126 0.22 4.84 14.75
C PRO A 126 0.54 5.36 13.34
N TYR A 127 1.35 6.40 13.22
CA TYR A 127 1.75 6.95 11.93
C TYR A 127 2.55 5.95 11.11
N GLU A 128 3.57 5.32 11.70
CA GLU A 128 4.38 4.31 11.01
C GLU A 128 3.56 3.09 10.63
N VAL A 129 2.67 2.64 11.51
CA VAL A 129 1.74 1.55 11.20
C VAL A 129 0.83 1.92 10.02
N LEU A 130 0.28 3.14 9.99
CA LEU A 130 -0.55 3.62 8.91
C LEU A 130 0.24 3.68 7.59
N ARG A 131 1.47 4.21 7.63
CA ARG A 131 2.38 4.31 6.47
C ARG A 131 2.69 2.93 5.90
N GLU A 132 3.15 1.98 6.72
CA GLU A 132 3.51 0.62 6.29
C GLU A 132 2.31 -0.12 5.68
N VAL A 133 1.12 0.01 6.29
CA VAL A 133 -0.10 -0.61 5.75
C VAL A 133 -0.49 0.00 4.40
N ASN A 134 -0.43 1.33 4.27
CA ASN A 134 -0.72 1.99 3.00
C ASN A 134 0.29 1.64 1.91
N GLU A 135 1.57 1.50 2.23
CA GLU A 135 2.59 1.02 1.30
C GLU A 135 2.28 -0.39 0.79
N GLU A 136 1.86 -1.30 1.66
CA GLU A 136 1.48 -2.65 1.26
C GLU A 136 0.18 -2.68 0.44
N LEU A 137 -0.82 -1.87 0.80
CA LEU A 137 -2.06 -1.72 0.02
C LEU A 137 -1.78 -1.17 -1.39
N ALA A 138 -0.88 -0.19 -1.50
CA ALA A 138 -0.43 0.36 -2.77
C ALA A 138 0.34 -0.69 -3.59
N ARG A 139 1.23 -1.45 -2.94
CA ARG A 139 2.04 -2.51 -3.58
C ARG A 139 1.17 -3.58 -4.23
N ILE A 140 0.07 -3.99 -3.58
CA ILE A 140 -0.86 -4.97 -4.14
C ILE A 140 -1.92 -4.34 -5.05
N ASN A 141 -1.83 -3.03 -5.31
CA ASN A 141 -2.79 -2.25 -6.08
C ASN A 141 -4.24 -2.48 -5.59
N ALA A 142 -4.44 -2.39 -4.27
CA ALA A 142 -5.75 -2.60 -3.64
C ALA A 142 -6.77 -1.51 -4.00
N GLY A 143 -6.29 -0.31 -4.35
CA GLY A 143 -7.15 0.87 -4.50
C GLY A 143 -7.71 1.39 -3.17
N ILE A 144 -7.09 1.02 -2.04
CA ILE A 144 -7.52 1.40 -0.70
C ILE A 144 -6.43 2.22 -0.03
N VAL A 145 -6.80 3.34 0.58
CA VAL A 145 -5.93 4.13 1.45
C VAL A 145 -6.59 4.29 2.80
N ILE A 146 -5.87 3.90 3.86
CA ILE A 146 -6.33 4.11 5.23
C ILE A 146 -5.86 5.48 5.73
N TRP A 147 -6.76 6.23 6.34
CA TRP A 147 -6.46 7.56 6.91
C TRP A 147 -6.65 7.61 8.43
N LYS A 148 -7.24 6.54 9.01
CA LYS A 148 -7.58 6.46 10.42
C LYS A 148 -7.32 5.07 10.97
N ILE A 149 -6.72 5.01 12.14
CA ILE A 149 -6.54 3.78 12.92
C ILE A 149 -7.37 3.88 14.20
N ILE A 150 -8.26 2.91 14.37
CA ILE A 150 -9.10 2.73 15.55
C ILE A 150 -8.55 1.52 16.32
N PRO A 151 -7.83 1.73 17.43
CA PRO A 151 -7.38 0.63 18.27
C PRO A 151 -8.58 -0.03 18.95
N LYS A 152 -8.65 -1.36 18.86
CA LYS A 152 -9.54 -2.19 19.67
C LYS A 152 -8.74 -2.79 20.81
N ASP A 153 -9.14 -2.48 22.03
CA ASP A 153 -8.61 -3.13 23.22
C ASP A 153 -9.67 -4.09 23.73
N ASN A 154 -9.50 -5.37 23.41
CA ASN A 154 -10.37 -6.42 23.90
C ASN A 154 -9.91 -6.69 25.33
N GLY A 155 -10.53 -6.06 26.34
CA GLY A 155 -10.13 -6.10 27.76
C GLY A 155 -10.12 -7.48 28.45
N LYS A 156 -9.76 -8.57 27.77
CA LYS A 156 -9.60 -9.93 28.29
C LYS A 156 -8.31 -10.60 27.79
N ALA A 157 -7.36 -10.69 28.72
CA ALA A 157 -6.47 -11.81 29.05
C ALA A 157 -5.63 -12.52 27.96
N LYS A 158 -4.31 -12.32 28.11
CA LYS A 158 -3.14 -13.01 27.53
C LYS A 158 -2.82 -12.66 26.06
N PRO A 159 -1.56 -12.28 25.75
CA PRO A 159 -1.12 -12.22 24.35
C PRO A 159 -1.38 -13.59 23.72
N GLY A 160 -1.99 -13.61 22.53
CA GLY A 160 -2.30 -14.85 21.84
C GLY A 160 -1.07 -15.75 21.78
N ASN A 161 -1.25 -17.06 21.98
CA ASN A 161 -0.17 -18.03 21.96
C ASN A 161 0.44 -18.03 20.54
N ARG A 162 1.59 -17.38 20.38
CA ARG A 162 2.22 -17.13 19.07
C ARG A 162 3.59 -17.76 19.03
N LEU A 163 3.88 -18.39 17.90
CA LEU A 163 5.21 -18.91 17.59
C LEU A 163 6.28 -17.81 17.62
N PHE A 164 5.92 -16.59 17.19
CA PHE A 164 6.81 -15.43 17.22
C PHE A 164 6.22 -14.28 18.08
N PRO A 165 6.76 -14.05 19.30
CA PRO A 165 6.20 -13.10 20.26
C PRO A 165 6.35 -11.62 19.85
N GLU A 166 7.29 -11.29 18.96
CA GLU A 166 7.52 -9.91 18.51
C GLU A 166 7.13 -9.68 17.05
N ALA A 167 7.79 -10.34 16.11
CA ALA A 167 7.49 -10.22 14.70
C ALA A 167 7.74 -11.55 14.00
N ILE A 168 6.94 -11.85 12.99
CA ILE A 168 7.19 -13.00 12.13
C ILE A 168 8.47 -12.73 11.34
N PRO A 169 9.54 -13.54 11.49
CA PRO A 169 10.74 -13.40 10.70
C PRO A 169 10.41 -13.46 9.22
N LYS A 170 10.96 -12.51 8.45
CA LYS A 170 10.73 -12.42 7.01
C LYS A 170 12.05 -12.43 6.25
N LEU A 171 12.07 -13.16 5.16
CA LEU A 171 13.12 -13.16 4.15
C LEU A 171 12.58 -12.43 2.92
N ARG A 172 13.31 -11.44 2.43
CA ARG A 172 12.94 -10.70 1.23
C ARG A 172 14.16 -10.51 0.34
N ASN A 173 13.98 -10.73 -0.96
CA ASN A 173 14.89 -10.26 -1.99
C ASN A 173 14.11 -9.45 -3.04
N GLY A 174 14.75 -9.06 -4.14
CA GLY A 174 14.10 -8.27 -5.20
C GLY A 174 12.98 -9.01 -5.96
N GLN A 175 12.81 -10.32 -5.75
CA GLN A 175 11.96 -11.20 -6.56
C GLN A 175 10.91 -11.97 -5.72
N ALA A 176 11.14 -12.17 -4.43
CA ALA A 176 10.28 -12.94 -3.55
C ALA A 176 10.31 -12.42 -2.10
N MET A 177 9.23 -12.70 -1.38
CA MET A 177 9.14 -12.55 0.06
C MET A 177 8.63 -13.85 0.68
N ALA A 178 9.21 -14.23 1.82
CA ALA A 178 8.81 -15.39 2.60
C ALA A 178 8.71 -15.04 4.08
N HIS A 179 7.73 -15.64 4.75
CA HIS A 179 7.47 -15.51 6.18
C HIS A 179 7.69 -16.86 6.87
N ALA A 180 8.37 -16.85 8.01
CA ALA A 180 8.50 -18.04 8.84
C ALA A 180 7.16 -18.41 9.49
N THR A 181 6.76 -19.67 9.36
CA THR A 181 5.49 -20.19 9.88
C THR A 181 5.67 -21.31 10.90
N GLY A 182 6.88 -21.85 11.01
CA GLY A 182 7.22 -22.97 11.88
C GLY A 182 8.72 -23.03 12.12
N TYR A 183 9.16 -23.51 13.27
CA TYR A 183 10.53 -23.93 13.49
C TYR A 183 10.57 -25.08 14.50
N ALA A 184 11.61 -25.91 14.43
CA ALA A 184 11.91 -26.90 15.46
C ALA A 184 13.42 -26.98 15.67
N TYR A 185 13.80 -27.28 16.90
CA TYR A 185 15.17 -27.56 17.29
C TYR A 185 15.32 -29.04 17.61
N ASP A 186 16.51 -29.59 17.42
CA ASP A 186 16.86 -30.90 17.97
C ASP A 186 17.15 -30.84 19.47
N SER A 187 17.58 -31.96 20.05
CA SER A 187 17.93 -32.07 21.48
C SER A 187 19.10 -31.20 21.90
N ASP A 188 19.99 -30.85 20.96
CA ASP A 188 21.18 -30.04 21.20
C ASP A 188 20.94 -28.54 20.89
N HIS A 189 19.68 -28.16 20.67
CA HIS A 189 19.25 -26.82 20.29
C HIS A 189 19.79 -26.31 18.94
N PHE A 190 20.14 -27.21 18.01
CA PHE A 190 20.36 -26.84 16.62
C PHE A 190 19.03 -26.76 15.87
N LEU A 191 18.92 -25.77 14.96
CA LEU A 191 17.71 -25.61 14.15
C LEU A 191 17.58 -26.81 13.20
N ALA A 192 16.63 -27.70 13.51
CA ALA A 192 16.37 -28.91 12.73
C ALA A 192 15.34 -28.69 11.62
N TYR A 193 14.43 -27.73 11.80
CA TYR A 193 13.37 -27.42 10.84
C TYR A 193 13.03 -25.93 10.83
N ILE A 194 12.72 -25.42 9.64
CA ILE A 194 12.06 -24.12 9.46
C ILE A 194 11.00 -24.23 8.37
N GLY A 195 9.78 -23.79 8.67
CA GLY A 195 8.68 -23.67 7.74
C GLY A 195 8.62 -22.25 7.19
N LEU A 196 8.56 -22.11 5.87
CA LEU A 196 8.46 -20.82 5.18
C LEU A 196 7.25 -20.84 4.23
N VAL A 197 6.44 -19.79 4.26
CA VAL A 197 5.44 -19.51 3.22
C VAL A 197 5.90 -18.29 2.45
N GLY A 198 6.11 -18.45 1.15
CA GLY A 198 6.61 -17.40 0.28
C GLY A 198 5.68 -17.11 -0.88
N TYR A 199 5.80 -15.90 -1.42
CA TYR A 199 5.15 -15.48 -2.65
C TYR A 199 6.10 -14.63 -3.48
N LYS A 200 5.90 -14.69 -4.81
CA LYS A 200 6.67 -13.89 -5.76
C LYS A 200 6.28 -12.42 -5.62
N THR A 201 7.27 -11.54 -5.53
CA THR A 201 7.07 -10.09 -5.41
C THR A 201 7.39 -9.34 -6.69
N SER A 202 8.04 -9.98 -7.67
CA SER A 202 8.21 -9.43 -9.02
C SER A 202 7.03 -9.85 -9.90
N LEU A 203 6.45 -8.86 -10.58
CA LEU A 203 5.47 -9.03 -11.66
C LEU A 203 6.19 -9.56 -12.91
#